data_AF-A0A0C3QTZ9-F1
#
_entry.id   AF-A0A0C3QTZ9-F1
#
_cell.length_a   1.000
_cell.length_b   1.000
_cell.length_c   1.000
_cell.angle_alpha   90.00
_cell.angle_beta   90.00
_cell.angle_gamma   90.00
#
_symmetry.space_group_name_H-M   'P 1'
#
loop_
_entity.id
_entity.type
_entity.pdbx_description
1 polymer ?
#
loop_
_entity_poly.entity_id
_entity_poly.type
_entity_poly.pdbx_seq_one_letter_code
_entity_poly.pdbx_strand_id
1 'polypeptide(L)'
;MSHVNHFDASLWQTCDSLYEKGQLLYLKLQDDYGLNVNLLLLAQWLDEQHYYLSDQHWQQLSQQVETWEQKVLKPYRRLRKLSKHNLAEAEYRQMLSVELMLERKSQRMILRQLRQLPSEQGQANLPRYLGLYQIEIAQYHQLAQTLTRQA
;
A
#
# COMPACT_ATOMS: atom_id res chain seq x y z
N MET A 1 -27.98 10.35 0.25
CA MET A 1 -27.64 9.83 -1.09
C MET A 1 -26.42 8.93 -0.91
N SER A 2 -26.63 7.63 -0.91
CA SER A 2 -25.57 6.63 -0.78
C SER A 2 -24.81 6.55 -2.10
N HIS A 3 -23.69 7.26 -2.21
CA HIS A 3 -22.71 6.99 -3.25
C HIS A 3 -22.25 5.54 -3.07
N VAL A 4 -22.72 4.65 -3.93
CA VAL A 4 -22.23 3.28 -4.01
C VAL A 4 -20.80 3.39 -4.54
N ASN A 5 -19.83 3.49 -3.64
CA ASN A 5 -18.42 3.50 -4.03
C ASN A 5 -18.10 2.12 -4.60
N HIS A 6 -17.85 2.07 -5.91
CA HIS A 6 -17.38 0.86 -6.56
C HIS A 6 -15.88 0.69 -6.29
N PHE A 7 -15.53 0.43 -5.03
CA PHE A 7 -14.19 -0.02 -4.68
C PHE A 7 -14.05 -1.48 -5.13
N ASP A 8 -13.64 -1.70 -6.36
CA ASP A 8 -13.44 -3.02 -6.94
C ASP A 8 -11.97 -3.29 -7.28
N ALA A 9 -11.69 -4.43 -7.90
CA ALA A 9 -10.32 -4.82 -8.23
C ALA A 9 -9.65 -3.87 -9.23
N SER A 10 -10.40 -3.08 -9.99
CA SER A 10 -9.85 -2.14 -10.99
C SER A 10 -9.06 -1.00 -10.35
N LEU A 11 -9.36 -0.61 -9.10
CA LEU A 11 -8.58 0.42 -8.41
C LEU A 11 -7.11 0.03 -8.29
N TRP A 12 -6.81 -1.26 -8.14
CA TRP A 12 -5.44 -1.75 -8.04
C TRP A 12 -4.71 -1.67 -9.38
N GLN A 13 -5.42 -1.73 -10.51
CA GLN A 13 -4.84 -1.47 -11.83
C GLN A 13 -4.41 0.00 -11.98
N THR A 14 -5.20 0.93 -11.43
CA THR A 14 -4.81 2.34 -11.33
C THR A 14 -3.60 2.51 -10.39
N CYS A 15 -3.60 1.82 -9.24
CA CYS A 15 -2.49 1.84 -8.30
C CYS A 15 -1.20 1.26 -8.90
N ASP A 16 -1.29 0.23 -9.76
CA ASP A 16 -0.14 -0.33 -10.47
C ASP A 16 0.52 0.74 -11.36
N SER A 17 -0.29 1.52 -12.09
CA SER A 17 0.21 2.61 -12.96
C SER A 17 0.84 3.75 -12.14
N LEU A 18 0.32 4.02 -10.95
CA LEU A 18 0.90 4.99 -10.01
C LEU A 18 2.22 4.47 -9.42
N TYR A 19 2.26 3.19 -9.05
CA TYR A 19 3.45 2.52 -8.53
C TYR A 19 4.59 2.52 -9.55
N GLU A 20 4.33 2.22 -10.82
CA GLU A 20 5.36 2.21 -11.87
C GLU A 20 6.05 3.58 -12.02
N LYS A 21 5.30 4.68 -11.91
CA LYS A 21 5.85 6.05 -12.00
C LYS A 21 6.66 6.46 -10.76
N GLY A 22 6.37 5.86 -9.61
CA GLY A 22 6.92 6.24 -8.31
C GLY A 22 7.69 5.12 -7.60
N GLN A 23 8.10 4.06 -8.30
CA GLN A 23 8.55 2.81 -7.69
C GLN A 23 9.66 3.02 -6.65
N LEU A 24 10.67 3.82 -6.99
CA LEU A 24 11.79 4.12 -6.09
C LEU A 24 11.32 4.81 -4.80
N LEU A 25 10.35 5.72 -4.90
CA LEU A 25 9.78 6.41 -3.75
C LEU A 25 9.04 5.45 -2.82
N TYR A 26 8.17 4.61 -3.37
CA TYR A 26 7.39 3.65 -2.58
C TYR A 26 8.29 2.62 -1.89
N LEU A 27 9.30 2.10 -2.60
CA LEU A 27 10.27 1.18 -2.02
C LEU A 27 11.08 1.86 -0.89
N LYS A 28 11.53 3.11 -1.11
CA LYS A 28 12.26 3.85 -0.08
C LYS A 28 11.40 4.11 1.17
N LEU A 29 10.14 4.50 0.99
CA LEU A 29 9.21 4.70 2.12
C LEU A 29 8.93 3.39 2.87
N GLN A 30 8.79 2.29 2.14
CA GLN A 30 8.63 0.97 2.73
C GLN A 30 9.87 0.56 3.54
N ASP A 31 11.07 0.74 2.99
CA ASP A 31 12.31 0.29 3.61
C ASP A 31 12.74 1.18 4.79
N ASP A 32 12.63 2.50 4.66
CA ASP A 32 13.11 3.46 5.68
C ASP A 32 12.12 3.61 6.85
N TYR A 33 10.82 3.51 6.59
CA TYR A 33 9.77 3.82 7.57
C TYR A 33 8.80 2.66 7.82
N GLY A 34 8.91 1.56 7.08
CA GLY A 34 8.04 0.39 7.25
C GLY A 34 6.62 0.58 6.71
N LEU A 35 6.36 1.61 5.89
CA LEU A 35 5.03 1.89 5.36
C LEU A 35 4.54 0.76 4.44
N ASN A 36 3.24 0.48 4.51
CA ASN A 36 2.61 -0.40 3.54
C ASN A 36 2.37 0.35 2.22
N VAL A 37 2.97 -0.14 1.13
CA VAL A 37 2.85 0.47 -0.21
C VAL A 37 1.40 0.45 -0.73
N ASN A 38 0.63 -0.63 -0.48
CA ASN A 38 -0.77 -0.67 -0.92
C ASN A 38 -1.62 0.40 -0.22
N LEU A 39 -1.31 0.73 1.04
CA LEU A 39 -2.01 1.79 1.77
C LEU A 39 -1.57 3.20 1.34
N LEU A 40 -0.30 3.40 0.98
CA LEU A 40 0.18 4.64 0.35
C LEU A 40 -0.58 4.91 -0.96
N LEU A 41 -0.58 3.91 -1.85
CA LEU A 41 -1.26 4.01 -3.14
C LEU A 41 -2.76 4.23 -2.97
N LEU A 42 -3.38 3.53 -2.01
CA LEU A 42 -4.79 3.73 -1.68
C LEU A 42 -5.07 5.16 -1.20
N ALA A 43 -4.24 5.73 -0.33
CA ALA A 43 -4.44 7.08 0.18
C ALA A 43 -4.44 8.11 -0.96
N GLN A 44 -3.49 8.00 -1.88
CA GLN A 44 -3.42 8.87 -3.05
C GLN A 44 -4.63 8.69 -3.98
N TRP A 45 -5.00 7.43 -4.26
CA TRP A 45 -6.16 7.15 -5.11
C TRP A 45 -7.45 7.69 -4.51
N LEU A 46 -7.66 7.54 -3.19
CA LEU A 46 -8.84 8.06 -2.50
C LEU A 46 -8.91 9.60 -2.54
N ASP A 47 -7.76 10.28 -2.50
CA ASP A 47 -7.69 11.74 -2.66
C ASP A 47 -8.16 12.18 -4.05
N GLU A 48 -7.77 11.46 -5.11
CA GLU A 48 -8.24 11.71 -6.48
C GLU A 48 -9.75 11.47 -6.63
N GLN A 49 -10.33 10.57 -5.83
CA GLN A 49 -11.77 10.32 -5.82
C GLN A 49 -12.57 11.25 -4.88
N HIS A 50 -11.90 12.20 -4.22
CA HIS A 50 -12.50 13.04 -3.17
C HIS A 50 -13.19 12.24 -2.06
N TYR A 51 -12.63 11.07 -1.72
CA TYR A 51 -13.15 10.17 -0.72
C TYR A 51 -12.25 10.18 0.52
N TYR A 52 -12.66 10.85 1.60
CA TYR A 52 -11.77 11.11 2.73
C TYR A 52 -12.11 10.22 3.92
N LEU A 53 -11.12 9.51 4.46
CA LEU A 53 -11.23 8.70 5.66
C LEU A 53 -10.70 9.47 6.88
N SER A 54 -11.33 9.34 8.05
CA SER A 54 -10.78 9.84 9.33
C SER A 54 -9.46 9.17 9.71
N ASP A 55 -8.75 9.79 10.65
CA ASP A 55 -7.56 9.22 11.27
C ASP A 55 -7.86 7.88 11.93
N GLN A 56 -9.03 7.74 12.57
CA GLN A 56 -9.46 6.48 13.17
C GLN A 56 -9.64 5.37 12.11
N HIS A 57 -10.25 5.70 10.97
CA HIS A 57 -10.39 4.76 9.86
C HIS A 57 -9.03 4.34 9.29
N TRP A 58 -8.09 5.28 9.13
CA TRP A 58 -6.73 4.97 8.70
C TRP A 58 -5.96 4.11 9.70
N GLN A 59 -6.11 4.36 11.00
CA GLN A 59 -5.52 3.53 12.06
C GLN A 59 -6.08 2.10 12.01
N GLN A 60 -7.40 1.95 11.91
CA GLN A 60 -8.06 0.65 11.82
C GLN A 60 -7.62 -0.13 10.57
N LEU A 61 -7.53 0.53 9.42
CA LEU A 61 -7.09 -0.08 8.17
C LEU A 61 -5.60 -0.51 8.25
N SER A 62 -4.75 0.37 8.79
CA SER A 62 -3.31 0.11 8.94
C SER A 62 -3.03 -1.06 9.87
N GLN A 63 -3.69 -1.14 11.03
CA GLN A 63 -3.50 -2.23 12.00
C GLN A 63 -3.92 -3.60 11.43
N GLN A 64 -5.01 -3.66 10.67
CA GLN A 64 -5.47 -4.91 10.06
C GLN A 64 -4.50 -5.40 8.99
N VAL A 65 -4.02 -4.51 8.13
CA VAL A 65 -3.04 -4.83 7.09
C VAL A 65 -1.71 -5.24 7.73
N GLU A 66 -1.24 -4.50 8.73
CA GLU A 66 -0.01 -4.82 9.43
C GLU A 66 -0.08 -6.22 10.08
N THR A 67 -1.22 -6.56 10.71
CA THR A 67 -1.42 -7.89 11.29
C THR A 67 -1.28 -8.99 10.24
N TRP A 68 -1.85 -8.80 9.04
CA TRP A 68 -1.70 -9.74 7.93
C TRP A 68 -0.26 -9.82 7.43
N GLU A 69 0.41 -8.67 7.28
CA GLU A 69 1.79 -8.62 6.83
C GLU A 69 2.74 -9.33 7.79
N GLN A 70 2.64 -9.06 9.09
CA GLN A 70 3.51 -9.65 10.10
C GLN A 70 3.29 -11.16 10.23
N LYS A 71 2.04 -11.64 10.12
CA LYS A 71 1.73 -13.07 10.26
C LYS A 71 2.00 -13.89 9.02
N VAL A 72 1.90 -13.30 7.82
CA VAL A 72 1.91 -14.06 6.56
C VAL A 72 2.90 -13.50 5.56
N LEU A 73 2.76 -12.24 5.14
CA LEU A 73 3.51 -11.72 3.99
C LEU A 73 5.01 -11.54 4.29
N LYS A 74 5.37 -10.92 5.41
CA LYS A 74 6.77 -10.70 5.83
C LYS A 74 7.51 -12.02 6.10
N PRO A 75 6.93 -13.00 6.83
CA PRO A 75 7.53 -14.33 6.96
C PRO A 75 7.76 -15.00 5.61
N TYR A 76 6.79 -14.93 4.70
CA TYR A 76 6.93 -15.51 3.36
C TYR A 76 8.02 -14.83 2.53
N ARG A 77 8.09 -13.49 2.55
CA ARG A 77 9.17 -12.72 1.92
C ARG A 77 10.53 -13.09 2.46
N ARG A 78 10.65 -13.29 3.78
CA ARG A 78 11.90 -13.76 4.41
C ARG A 78 12.28 -15.14 3.91
N LEU A 79 11.33 -16.08 3.88
CA LEU A 79 11.54 -17.43 3.35
C LEU A 79 12.03 -17.38 1.90
N ARG A 80 11.35 -16.63 1.02
CA ARG A 80 11.77 -16.46 -0.38
C ARG A 80 13.18 -15.90 -0.51
N LYS A 81 13.52 -14.85 0.26
CA LYS A 81 14.87 -14.25 0.24
C LYS A 81 15.94 -15.27 0.63
N LEU A 82 15.70 -16.09 1.65
CA LEU A 82 16.62 -17.16 2.09
C LEU A 82 16.75 -18.29 1.06
N SER A 83 15.67 -18.59 0.32
CA SER A 83 15.65 -19.65 -0.69
C SER A 83 16.27 -19.25 -2.03
N LYS A 84 16.51 -17.96 -2.29
CA LYS A 84 16.93 -17.44 -3.61
C LYS A 84 18.17 -18.13 -4.21
N HIS A 85 19.14 -18.51 -3.38
CA HIS A 85 20.39 -19.13 -3.83
C HIS A 85 20.39 -20.66 -3.74
N ASN A 86 19.33 -21.25 -3.18
CA ASN A 86 19.25 -22.68 -2.86
C ASN A 86 18.19 -23.42 -3.69
N LEU A 87 17.45 -22.72 -4.55
CA LEU A 87 16.38 -23.28 -5.39
C LEU A 87 16.73 -23.17 -6.86
N ALA A 88 16.19 -24.11 -7.65
CA ALA A 88 16.18 -23.95 -9.09
C ALA A 88 15.33 -22.74 -9.49
N GLU A 89 15.63 -22.14 -10.65
CA GLU A 89 14.93 -20.94 -11.14
C GLU A 89 13.41 -21.17 -11.26
N ALA A 90 12.99 -22.37 -11.67
CA ALA A 90 11.57 -22.73 -11.78
C ALA A 90 10.85 -22.71 -10.43
N GLU A 91 11.48 -23.24 -9.38
CA GLU A 91 10.92 -23.27 -8.02
C GLU A 91 10.89 -21.87 -7.41
N TYR A 92 11.94 -21.07 -7.65
CA TYR A 92 11.97 -19.68 -7.21
C TYR A 92 10.87 -18.83 -7.89
N ARG A 93 10.58 -19.09 -9.18
CA ARG A 93 9.44 -18.49 -9.88
C ARG A 93 8.09 -18.86 -9.27
N GLN A 94 7.93 -20.10 -8.78
CA GLN A 94 6.73 -20.49 -8.02
C GLN A 94 6.63 -19.72 -6.70
N MET A 95 7.75 -19.40 -6.05
CA MET A 95 7.69 -18.57 -4.84
C MET A 95 7.22 -17.15 -5.13
N LEU A 96 7.67 -16.56 -6.24
CA LEU A 96 7.20 -15.24 -6.69
C LEU A 96 5.68 -15.24 -6.98
N SER A 97 5.15 -16.31 -7.59
CA SER A 97 3.72 -16.39 -7.87
C SER A 97 2.87 -16.51 -6.60
N VAL A 98 3.37 -17.24 -5.60
CA VAL A 98 2.73 -17.32 -4.28
C VAL A 98 2.79 -15.96 -3.56
N GLU A 99 3.91 -15.24 -3.60
CA GLU A 99 3.98 -13.88 -3.04
C GLU A 99 2.92 -12.97 -3.67
N LEU A 100 2.84 -12.95 -5.00
CA LEU A 100 1.83 -12.17 -5.71
C LEU A 100 0.40 -12.54 -5.31
N MET A 101 0.12 -13.84 -5.10
CA MET A 101 -1.18 -14.29 -4.59
C MET A 101 -1.47 -13.75 -3.18
N LEU A 102 -0.47 -13.73 -2.29
CA LEU A 102 -0.60 -13.19 -0.94
C LEU A 102 -0.81 -11.67 -0.93
N GLU A 103 -0.13 -10.94 -1.80
CA GLU A 103 -0.33 -9.50 -2.00
C GLU A 103 -1.76 -9.19 -2.49
N ARG A 104 -2.25 -9.94 -3.49
CA ARG A 104 -3.64 -9.86 -3.95
C ARG A 104 -4.66 -10.19 -2.86
N LYS A 105 -4.29 -11.01 -1.88
CA LYS A 105 -5.15 -11.29 -0.71
C LYS A 105 -5.16 -10.08 0.24
N SER A 106 -4.03 -9.42 0.45
CA SER A 106 -3.94 -8.16 1.20
C SER A 106 -4.82 -7.07 0.57
N GLN A 107 -4.72 -6.89 -0.76
CA GLN A 107 -5.54 -5.95 -1.53
C GLN A 107 -7.05 -6.22 -1.38
N ARG A 108 -7.46 -7.49 -1.43
CA ARG A 108 -8.86 -7.89 -1.19
C ARG A 108 -9.32 -7.61 0.24
N MET A 109 -8.45 -7.79 1.24
CA MET A 109 -8.76 -7.46 2.64
C MET A 109 -8.97 -5.96 2.81
N ILE A 110 -8.06 -5.14 2.26
CA ILE A 110 -8.15 -3.68 2.23
C ILE A 110 -9.48 -3.25 1.62
N LEU A 111 -9.80 -3.78 0.42
CA LEU A 111 -11.04 -3.50 -0.28
C LEU A 111 -12.29 -3.81 0.54
N ARG A 112 -12.32 -4.98 1.18
CA ARG A 112 -13.44 -5.40 2.01
C ARG A 112 -13.67 -4.44 3.17
N GLN A 113 -12.60 -3.99 3.82
CA GLN A 113 -12.68 -3.05 4.92
C GLN A 113 -13.09 -1.66 4.43
N LEU A 114 -12.45 -1.16 3.36
CA LEU A 114 -12.73 0.15 2.78
C LEU A 114 -14.22 0.34 2.43
N ARG A 115 -14.88 -0.69 1.90
CA ARG A 115 -16.33 -0.66 1.59
C ARG A 115 -17.23 -0.44 2.80
N GLN A 116 -16.72 -0.64 4.02
CA GLN A 116 -17.47 -0.48 5.27
C GLN A 116 -17.19 0.87 5.95
N LEU A 117 -16.17 1.60 5.48
CA LEU A 117 -15.80 2.89 6.04
C LEU A 117 -16.59 3.97 5.32
N PRO A 118 -17.24 4.93 6.00
CA PRO A 118 -17.87 6.07 5.36
C PRO A 118 -16.84 7.13 4.95
N SER A 119 -17.17 7.89 3.90
CA SER A 119 -16.46 9.13 3.57
C SER A 119 -16.85 10.20 4.58
N GLU A 120 -15.89 11.03 4.93
CA GLU A 120 -16.08 12.21 5.76
C GLU A 120 -15.78 13.48 4.97
N GLN A 121 -16.32 14.61 5.41
CA GLN A 121 -15.83 15.91 4.95
C GLN A 121 -14.51 16.19 5.66
N GLY A 122 -13.45 16.50 4.91
CA GLY A 122 -12.20 16.78 5.59
C GLY A 122 -10.96 16.83 4.71
N GLN A 123 -9.86 16.48 5.34
CA GLN A 123 -8.50 16.61 4.85
C GLN A 123 -8.11 15.43 3.96
N ALA A 124 -7.15 15.65 3.07
CA ALA A 124 -6.57 14.62 2.23
C ALA A 124 -6.05 13.42 3.06
N ASN A 125 -6.25 12.23 2.50
CA ASN A 125 -5.87 10.94 3.06
C ASN A 125 -4.36 10.77 3.12
N LEU A 126 -3.60 11.20 2.11
CA LEU A 126 -2.16 10.99 2.08
C LEU A 126 -1.47 11.63 3.31
N PRO A 127 -1.69 12.91 3.65
CA PRO A 127 -1.16 13.49 4.89
C PRO A 127 -1.59 12.75 6.16
N ARG A 128 -2.84 12.29 6.25
CA ARG A 128 -3.35 11.55 7.41
C ARG A 128 -2.63 10.22 7.60
N TYR A 129 -2.49 9.45 6.51
CA TYR A 129 -1.81 8.18 6.54
C TYR A 129 -0.31 8.35 6.84
N LEU A 130 0.36 9.33 6.23
CA LEU A 130 1.77 9.66 6.54
C LEU A 130 1.94 10.07 8.02
N GLY A 131 0.97 10.81 8.57
CA GLY A 131 0.96 11.24 9.96
C GLY A 131 0.96 10.09 10.97
N LEU A 132 0.40 8.92 10.62
CA LEU A 132 0.49 7.71 11.46
C LEU A 132 1.93 7.25 11.71
N TYR A 133 2.84 7.58 10.79
CA TYR A 133 4.26 7.24 10.84
C TYR A 133 5.14 8.47 11.13
N GLN A 134 4.53 9.58 11.57
CA GLN A 134 5.23 10.85 11.88
C GLN A 134 5.99 11.41 10.66
N ILE A 135 5.48 11.17 9.45
CA ILE A 135 6.03 11.71 8.21
C ILE A 135 5.19 12.91 7.80
N GLU A 136 5.84 14.07 7.64
CA GLU A 136 5.15 15.25 7.11
C GLU A 136 4.99 15.19 5.60
N ILE A 137 3.90 15.76 5.08
CA ILE A 137 3.65 15.81 3.63
C ILE A 137 4.76 16.56 2.87
N ALA A 138 5.38 17.57 3.50
CA ALA A 138 6.52 18.29 2.93
C ALA A 138 7.74 17.36 2.74
N GLN A 139 8.03 16.51 3.73
CA GLN A 139 9.10 15.52 3.66
C GLN A 139 8.84 14.50 2.55
N TYR A 140 7.60 14.03 2.43
CA TYR A 140 7.19 13.15 1.32
C TYR A 140 7.44 13.81 -0.05
N HIS A 141 7.01 15.05 -0.24
CA HIS A 141 7.23 15.76 -1.51
C HIS A 141 8.70 16.00 -1.81
N GLN A 142 9.51 16.35 -0.81
CA GLN A 142 10.95 16.51 -0.99
C GLN A 142 11.60 15.20 -1.41
N LEU A 143 11.22 14.09 -0.79
CA LEU A 143 11.71 12.76 -1.15
C LEU A 143 11.32 12.38 -2.58
N ALA A 144 10.05 12.61 -2.94
CA ALA A 144 9.55 12.36 -4.29
C ALA A 144 10.36 13.14 -5.34
N GLN A 145 10.55 14.45 -5.15
CA GLN A 145 11.32 15.29 -6.06
C GLN A 145 12.79 14.86 -6.18
N THR A 146 13.39 14.45 -5.06
CA THR A 146 14.80 14.00 -5.05
C THR A 146 14.98 12.75 -5.90
N LEU A 147 14.06 11.78 -5.77
CA LEU A 147 14.13 10.52 -6.51
C LEU A 147 13.75 10.68 -7.99
N THR A 148 12.84 11.60 -8.33
CA THR A 148 12.53 11.92 -9.74
C THR A 148 13.70 12.56 -10.47
N ARG A 149 14.58 13.30 -9.77
CA ARG A 149 15.79 13.90 -10.38
C ARG A 149 16.94 12.91 -10.57
N GLN A 150 16.85 11.72 -9.99
CA GLN A 150 17.88 10.68 -10.04
C GLN A 150 17.55 9.54 -11.01
N ALA A 151 16.34 9.52 -11.56
CA ALA A 151 15.85 8.57 -12.58
C ALA A 151 15.92 9.19 -13.98
#